data_AF-A0A7S1Y9K5-F1
#
_entry.id   AF-A0A7S1Y9K5-F1
#
_cell.length_a   1.000
_cell.length_b   1.000
_cell.length_c   1.000
_cell.angle_alpha   90.00
_cell.angle_beta   90.00
_cell.angle_gamma   90.00
#
_symmetry.space_group_name_H-M   'P 1'
#
loop_
_entity.id
_entity.type
_entity.pdbx_description
1 polymer ?
#
loop_
_entity_poly.entity_id
_entity_poly.type
_entity_poly.pdbx_seq_one_letter_code
_entity_poly.pdbx_strand_id
1 'polypeptide(L)'
;AILTRVFDDDDDDEDNAVVYASADLRTGSYANNPRFWKVTFVPKASTCRLVDLQYVRVCVGGGFPILCLDSRRNVVFEGFLDNDEADSDTSKCLNFCFCPDATWFEVVIHGWPRTAWEDMVDEWDPEHAIQILVEEVASDYPNATVEFRSLLLLEKAYHGAVKRLVPKDKLMAARAERDQRGTGQYGTHYN
;
A
#
# COMPACT_ATOMS: atom_id res chain seq x y z
N ALA A 1 4.54 4.74 9.70
CA ALA A 1 3.30 5.12 9.01
C ALA A 1 2.13 4.71 9.88
N ILE A 2 1.06 5.49 9.89
CA ILE A 2 -0.19 5.21 10.59
C ILE A 2 -1.29 5.24 9.54
N LEU A 3 -2.18 4.26 9.54
CA LEU A 3 -3.36 4.22 8.68
C LEU A 3 -4.57 4.67 9.47
N THR A 4 -5.20 5.75 9.02
CA THR A 4 -6.32 6.39 9.71
C THR A 4 -7.51 6.56 8.78
N ARG A 5 -8.71 6.35 9.28
CA ARG A 5 -9.92 6.95 8.71
C ARG A 5 -10.06 8.38 9.23
N VAL A 6 -10.38 9.32 8.35
CA VAL A 6 -10.76 10.69 8.74
C VAL A 6 -12.24 10.89 8.44
N PHE A 7 -13.00 11.38 9.41
CA PHE A 7 -14.38 11.80 9.23
C PHE A 7 -14.36 13.30 8.88
N ASP A 8 -15.02 13.70 7.79
CA ASP A 8 -15.01 15.08 7.29
C ASP A 8 -16.09 15.97 7.96
N ASP A 9 -16.56 15.63 9.17
CA ASP A 9 -17.55 16.45 9.88
C ASP A 9 -16.86 17.37 10.92
N ASP A 10 -16.88 18.68 10.60
CA ASP A 10 -16.74 19.87 11.46
C ASP A 10 -15.59 19.93 12.51
N ASP A 11 -14.55 20.69 12.13
CA ASP A 11 -13.59 21.55 12.87
C ASP A 11 -13.24 21.42 14.37
N ASP A 12 -13.81 20.54 15.20
CA ASP A 12 -13.55 20.56 16.66
C ASP A 12 -13.15 19.23 17.33
N ASP A 13 -13.14 18.08 16.64
CA ASP A 13 -12.73 16.81 17.26
C ASP A 13 -11.51 16.16 16.56
N GLU A 14 -10.30 16.58 16.94
CA GLU A 14 -9.03 15.90 16.62
C GLU A 14 -9.01 14.41 17.07
N ASP A 15 -9.99 13.97 17.88
CA ASP A 15 -10.07 12.67 18.54
C ASP A 15 -10.82 11.56 17.77
N ASN A 16 -11.42 11.84 16.60
CA ASN A 16 -12.26 10.85 15.89
C ASN A 16 -11.52 9.96 14.87
N ALA A 17 -10.19 10.04 14.75
CA ALA A 17 -9.45 9.24 13.78
C ALA A 17 -9.31 7.76 14.22
N VAL A 18 -9.95 6.84 13.49
CA VAL A 18 -9.79 5.40 13.73
C VAL A 18 -8.49 4.92 13.11
N VAL A 19 -7.58 4.39 13.92
CA VAL A 19 -6.34 3.77 13.45
C VAL A 19 -6.55 2.28 13.18
N TYR A 20 -6.47 1.87 11.92
CA TYR A 20 -6.62 0.47 11.52
C TYR A 20 -5.33 -0.32 11.62
N ALA A 21 -4.20 0.30 11.30
CA ALA A 21 -2.91 -0.34 11.34
C ALA A 21 -1.77 0.68 11.50
N SER A 22 -0.61 0.22 11.97
CA SER A 22 0.56 1.09 12.15
C SER A 22 1.86 0.34 11.87
N ALA A 23 2.84 1.04 11.31
CA ALA A 23 4.19 0.52 11.10
C ALA A 23 5.23 1.52 11.62
N ASP A 24 6.31 1.02 12.22
CA ASP A 24 7.51 1.84 12.43
C ASP A 24 8.32 1.88 11.12
N LEU A 25 8.59 3.08 10.63
CA LEU A 25 9.38 3.22 9.40
C LEU A 25 10.80 2.67 9.56
N ARG A 26 11.36 2.67 10.77
CA ARG A 26 12.73 2.22 11.06
C ARG A 26 12.88 0.70 10.98
N THR A 27 11.78 -0.03 11.22
CA THR A 27 11.77 -1.50 11.15
C THR A 27 11.63 -2.02 9.73
N GLY A 28 11.42 -1.14 8.75
CA GLY A 28 11.38 -1.51 7.34
C GLY A 28 12.67 -2.12 6.80
N SER A 29 12.55 -2.63 5.59
CA SER A 29 13.64 -3.21 4.80
C SER A 29 13.49 -2.84 3.34
N TYR A 30 14.56 -2.94 2.57
CA TYR A 30 14.44 -2.85 1.14
C TYR A 30 13.73 -4.10 0.60
N ALA A 31 12.80 -3.91 -0.34
CA ALA A 31 12.19 -5.01 -1.07
C ALA A 31 13.21 -5.66 -2.04
N ASN A 32 12.76 -6.63 -2.84
CA ASN A 32 13.60 -7.26 -3.89
C ASN A 32 14.29 -6.24 -4.81
N ASN A 33 13.66 -5.07 -4.98
CA ASN A 33 14.24 -3.91 -5.61
C ASN A 33 14.76 -2.91 -4.53
N PRO A 34 16.07 -2.60 -4.52
CA PRO A 34 16.69 -1.75 -3.51
C PRO A 34 16.29 -0.27 -3.60
N ARG A 35 15.43 0.10 -4.56
CA ARG A 35 14.82 1.43 -4.63
C ARG A 35 13.56 1.53 -3.78
N PHE A 36 12.99 0.41 -3.34
CA PHE A 36 11.74 0.41 -2.59
C PHE A 36 11.96 0.10 -1.11
N TRP A 37 11.50 0.98 -0.23
CA TRP A 37 11.50 0.74 1.21
C TRP A 37 10.16 0.12 1.59
N LYS A 38 10.16 -1.16 1.98
CA LYS A 38 8.97 -1.87 2.44
C LYS A 38 8.83 -1.73 3.96
N VAL A 39 7.63 -1.40 4.39
CA VAL A 39 7.22 -1.47 5.79
C VAL A 39 5.95 -2.29 5.91
N THR A 40 5.96 -3.27 6.83
CA THR A 40 4.79 -4.09 7.12
C THR A 40 4.00 -3.44 8.25
N PHE A 41 2.70 -3.33 8.06
CA PHE A 41 1.79 -2.83 9.08
C PHE A 41 1.49 -3.89 10.13
N VAL A 42 1.35 -3.42 11.36
CA VAL A 42 0.82 -4.19 12.48
C VAL A 42 -0.65 -3.78 12.63
N PRO A 43 -1.60 -4.73 12.50
CA PRO A 43 -3.03 -4.45 12.63
C PRO A 43 -3.37 -3.95 14.05
N LYS A 44 -4.41 -3.14 14.15
CA LYS A 44 -5.01 -2.72 15.42
C LYS A 44 -6.31 -3.47 15.69
N ALA A 45 -6.93 -3.20 16.84
CA ALA A 45 -8.17 -3.84 17.25
C ALA A 45 -9.36 -3.54 16.31
N SER A 46 -9.31 -2.41 15.60
CA SER A 46 -10.35 -2.00 14.67
C SER A 46 -10.12 -2.60 13.28
N THR A 47 -11.17 -3.21 12.74
CA THR A 47 -11.20 -3.71 11.35
C THR A 47 -11.78 -2.65 10.43
N CYS A 48 -11.17 -2.45 9.25
CA CYS A 48 -11.74 -1.59 8.22
C CYS A 48 -12.78 -2.36 7.42
N ARG A 49 -14.01 -1.84 7.31
CA ARG A 49 -14.99 -2.39 6.36
C ARG A 49 -14.61 -1.96 4.95
N LEU A 50 -14.94 -2.78 3.95
CA LEU A 50 -14.61 -2.47 2.56
C LEU A 50 -15.25 -1.16 2.09
N VAL A 51 -16.50 -0.91 2.47
CA VAL A 51 -17.23 0.35 2.16
C VAL A 51 -16.54 1.61 2.70
N ASP A 52 -15.72 1.46 3.73
CA ASP A 52 -15.03 2.58 4.37
C ASP A 52 -13.65 2.86 3.75
N LEU A 53 -13.20 2.03 2.80
CA LEU A 53 -11.84 2.07 2.24
C LEU A 53 -11.49 3.44 1.62
N GLN A 54 -12.44 4.07 0.93
CA GLN A 54 -12.24 5.39 0.30
C GLN A 54 -11.90 6.51 1.29
N TYR A 55 -12.23 6.34 2.57
CA TYR A 55 -11.98 7.33 3.62
C TYR A 55 -10.63 7.12 4.34
N VAL A 56 -9.87 6.12 3.92
CA VAL A 56 -8.59 5.76 4.53
C VAL A 56 -7.47 6.63 3.97
N ARG A 57 -6.64 7.13 4.89
CA ARG A 57 -5.43 7.89 4.61
C ARG A 57 -4.23 7.18 5.22
N VAL A 58 -3.12 7.13 4.48
CA VAL A 58 -1.81 6.76 5.03
C VAL A 58 -1.12 8.03 5.49
N CYS A 59 -0.77 8.06 6.77
CA CYS A 59 -0.15 9.19 7.43
C CYS A 59 1.26 8.85 7.92
N VAL A 60 2.16 9.83 7.94
CA VAL A 60 3.52 9.67 8.50
C VAL A 60 3.85 10.83 9.44
N GLY A 61 4.60 10.53 10.51
CA GLY A 61 5.23 11.58 11.33
C GLY A 61 4.25 12.46 12.12
N GLY A 62 3.16 11.90 12.64
CA GLY A 62 2.19 12.65 13.46
C GLY A 62 1.00 13.20 12.69
N GLY A 63 0.54 12.49 11.64
CA GLY A 63 -0.72 12.80 10.97
C GLY A 63 -0.59 13.41 9.57
N PHE A 64 0.62 13.62 9.04
CA PHE A 64 0.78 14.14 7.68
C PHE A 64 0.36 13.10 6.64
N PRO A 65 -0.73 13.31 5.89
CA PRO A 65 -1.18 12.35 4.90
C PRO A 65 -0.21 12.32 3.72
N ILE A 66 0.22 11.12 3.33
CA ILE A 66 1.07 10.87 2.16
C ILE A 66 0.33 10.04 1.10
N LEU A 67 -0.81 9.47 1.46
CA LEU A 67 -1.66 8.68 0.57
C LEU A 67 -3.12 8.88 0.96
N CYS A 68 -3.99 8.98 -0.04
CA CYS A 68 -5.43 8.96 0.14
C CYS A 68 -6.01 7.95 -0.85
N LEU A 69 -6.89 7.08 -0.38
CA LEU A 69 -7.59 6.10 -1.23
C LEU A 69 -8.87 6.67 -1.84
N ASP A 70 -8.91 7.99 -2.06
CA ASP A 70 -10.08 8.65 -2.64
C ASP A 70 -10.07 8.46 -4.16
N SER A 71 -11.09 7.76 -4.69
CA SER A 71 -11.26 7.49 -6.12
C SER A 71 -11.33 8.77 -6.97
N ARG A 72 -11.65 9.92 -6.37
CA ARG A 72 -11.75 11.22 -7.06
C ARG A 72 -10.41 11.88 -7.35
N ARG A 73 -9.31 11.38 -6.75
CA ARG A 73 -7.97 11.92 -6.93
C ARG A 73 -7.11 10.97 -7.77
N ASN A 74 -7.43 10.85 -9.07
CA ASN A 74 -6.62 10.25 -10.15
C ASN A 74 -5.43 9.42 -9.67
N VAL A 75 -5.72 8.24 -9.10
CA VAL A 75 -4.70 7.26 -8.73
C VAL A 75 -4.42 6.45 -9.99
N VAL A 76 -3.31 6.74 -10.66
CA VAL A 76 -2.88 5.89 -11.79
C VAL A 76 -2.40 4.57 -11.20
N PHE A 77 -3.24 3.55 -11.35
CA PHE A 77 -2.97 2.18 -10.97
C PHE A 77 -2.14 1.50 -12.06
N GLU A 78 -0.93 1.12 -11.69
CA GLU A 78 -0.20 0.03 -12.36
C GLU A 78 -0.18 -1.14 -11.37
N GLY A 79 -1.30 -1.87 -11.28
CA GLY A 79 -1.36 -3.06 -10.45
C GLY A 79 -0.66 -4.21 -11.15
N PHE A 80 0.38 -4.75 -10.53
CA PHE A 80 0.81 -6.10 -10.82
C PHE A 80 -0.12 -7.05 -10.05
N LEU A 81 -0.92 -7.80 -10.81
CA LEU A 81 -1.71 -8.95 -10.37
C LEU A 81 -0.80 -10.18 -10.24
N ASP A 82 0.31 -10.10 -9.51
CA ASP A 82 0.93 -11.36 -9.11
C ASP A 82 -0.02 -12.03 -8.11
N ASN A 83 -0.35 -13.30 -8.37
CA ASN A 83 -1.02 -14.17 -7.40
C ASN A 83 -0.14 -14.27 -6.16
N ASP A 84 -0.38 -13.38 -5.23
CA ASP A 84 0.39 -13.27 -4.00
C ASP A 84 0.04 -14.45 -3.10
N GLU A 85 0.98 -14.91 -2.28
CA GLU A 85 0.79 -16.05 -1.36
C GLU A 85 -0.36 -15.83 -0.34
N ALA A 86 -0.93 -14.61 -0.30
CA ALA A 86 -2.00 -14.18 0.57
C ALA A 86 -3.42 -14.43 0.02
N ASP A 87 -3.54 -14.82 -1.25
CA ASP A 87 -4.83 -15.18 -1.84
C ASP A 87 -5.37 -16.47 -1.23
N SER A 88 -6.68 -16.49 -0.95
CA SER A 88 -7.37 -17.67 -0.41
C SER A 88 -8.75 -17.81 -1.02
N ASP A 89 -9.47 -18.88 -0.65
CA ASP A 89 -10.84 -19.10 -1.12
C ASP A 89 -11.83 -18.01 -0.64
N THR A 90 -11.44 -17.23 0.37
CA THR A 90 -12.27 -16.18 0.98
C THR A 90 -11.59 -14.82 1.06
N SER A 91 -10.41 -14.67 0.44
CA SER A 91 -9.68 -13.40 0.45
C SER A 91 -8.87 -13.16 -0.82
N LYS A 92 -8.76 -11.89 -1.20
CA LYS A 92 -7.92 -11.45 -2.32
C LYS A 92 -6.93 -10.38 -1.87
N CYS A 93 -5.66 -10.59 -2.17
CA CYS A 93 -4.60 -9.60 -2.02
C CYS A 93 -4.61 -8.66 -3.22
N LEU A 94 -4.55 -7.35 -2.96
CA LEU A 94 -4.48 -6.31 -3.98
C LEU A 94 -3.35 -5.34 -3.67
N ASN A 95 -2.64 -4.92 -4.72
CA ASN A 95 -1.57 -3.95 -4.65
C ASN A 95 -1.98 -2.69 -5.42
N PHE A 96 -2.10 -1.57 -4.72
CA PHE A 96 -2.39 -0.27 -5.31
C PHE A 96 -1.09 0.50 -5.54
N CYS A 97 -0.79 0.85 -6.79
CA CYS A 97 0.29 1.77 -7.13
C CYS A 97 -0.25 3.20 -7.23
N PHE A 98 0.44 4.16 -6.60
CA PHE A 98 0.10 5.58 -6.63
C PHE A 98 1.21 6.33 -7.36
N CYS A 99 0.95 6.67 -8.62
CA CYS A 99 1.81 7.52 -9.43
C CYS A 99 1.45 9.01 -9.25
N PRO A 100 2.43 9.93 -9.39
CA PRO A 100 3.80 9.72 -9.88
C PRO A 100 4.80 9.27 -8.80
N ASP A 101 4.38 9.21 -7.53
CA ASP A 101 5.27 8.96 -6.40
C ASP A 101 5.70 7.48 -6.25
N ALA A 102 5.17 6.59 -7.10
CA ALA A 102 5.45 5.16 -7.12
C ALA A 102 5.41 4.53 -5.72
N THR A 103 4.38 4.90 -4.96
CA THR A 103 4.07 4.28 -3.67
C THR A 103 3.19 3.08 -3.94
N TRP A 104 3.55 1.90 -3.43
CA TRP A 104 2.69 0.72 -3.53
C TRP A 104 2.10 0.39 -2.18
N PHE A 105 0.83 0.03 -2.18
CA PHE A 105 0.07 -0.25 -0.98
C PHE A 105 -0.63 -1.59 -1.11
N GLU A 106 -0.20 -2.53 -0.27
CA GLU A 106 -0.66 -3.93 -0.27
C GLU A 106 -1.77 -4.09 0.77
N VAL A 107 -2.94 -4.52 0.31
CA VAL A 107 -4.11 -4.81 1.16
C VAL A 107 -4.64 -6.21 0.88
N VAL A 108 -5.32 -6.80 1.86
CA VAL A 108 -6.08 -8.04 1.67
C VAL A 108 -7.54 -7.77 1.98
N ILE A 109 -8.40 -8.13 1.04
CA ILE A 109 -9.85 -8.04 1.19
C ILE A 109 -10.34 -9.41 1.64
N HIS A 110 -10.86 -9.48 2.86
CA HIS A 110 -11.45 -10.68 3.45
C HIS A 110 -12.96 -10.68 3.23
N GLY A 111 -13.54 -11.88 3.08
CA GLY A 111 -14.98 -12.04 2.85
C GLY A 111 -15.40 -11.88 1.38
N TRP A 112 -14.44 -11.87 0.46
CA TRP A 112 -14.67 -11.86 -0.99
C TRP A 112 -14.31 -13.23 -1.55
N PRO A 113 -15.30 -14.06 -1.97
CA PRO A 113 -15.05 -15.43 -2.41
C PRO A 113 -14.25 -15.51 -3.71
N ARG A 114 -13.40 -16.55 -3.83
CA ARG A 114 -12.59 -16.83 -5.02
C ARG A 114 -13.36 -16.78 -6.33
N THR A 115 -14.48 -17.48 -6.40
CA THR A 115 -15.31 -17.54 -7.61
C THR A 115 -15.82 -16.18 -8.05
N ALA A 116 -15.91 -15.20 -7.15
CA ALA A 116 -16.37 -13.86 -7.48
C ALA A 116 -15.22 -12.95 -7.91
N TRP A 117 -14.07 -13.01 -7.23
CA TRP A 117 -12.95 -12.16 -7.58
C TRP A 117 -12.16 -12.64 -8.80
N GLU A 118 -12.13 -13.95 -9.07
CA GLU A 118 -11.49 -14.49 -10.29
C GLU A 118 -12.19 -13.96 -11.56
N ASP A 119 -13.53 -13.90 -11.54
CA ASP A 119 -14.32 -13.40 -12.67
C ASP A 119 -14.21 -11.88 -12.84
N MET A 120 -13.95 -11.15 -11.76
CA MET A 120 -13.97 -9.69 -11.74
C MET A 120 -12.59 -9.07 -12.03
N VAL A 121 -11.55 -9.52 -11.34
CA VAL A 121 -10.25 -8.81 -11.28
C VAL A 121 -9.54 -8.73 -12.64
N ASP A 122 -9.73 -9.73 -13.51
CA ASP A 122 -9.09 -9.76 -14.84
C ASP A 122 -9.72 -8.77 -15.83
N GLU A 123 -10.96 -8.33 -15.60
CA GLU A 123 -11.70 -7.42 -16.48
C GLU A 123 -11.74 -5.98 -15.97
N TRP A 124 -11.26 -5.74 -14.75
CA TRP A 124 -11.35 -4.43 -14.11
C TRP A 124 -10.45 -3.39 -14.76
N ASP A 125 -10.96 -2.16 -14.79
CA ASP A 125 -10.13 -1.00 -15.03
C ASP A 125 -9.38 -0.62 -13.74
N PRO A 126 -8.04 -0.78 -13.71
CA PRO A 126 -7.14 -0.10 -12.78
C PRO A 126 -7.61 1.21 -12.15
N GLU A 127 -8.01 2.17 -12.98
CA GLU A 127 -8.29 3.54 -12.55
C GLU A 127 -9.53 3.63 -11.66
N HIS A 128 -10.44 2.65 -11.79
CA HIS A 128 -11.70 2.58 -11.07
C HIS A 128 -11.70 1.51 -9.96
N ALA A 129 -10.57 0.83 -9.71
CA ALA A 129 -10.53 -0.31 -8.78
C ALA A 129 -11.05 0.01 -7.38
N ILE A 130 -10.67 1.15 -6.79
CA ILE A 130 -11.17 1.54 -5.46
C ILE A 130 -12.67 1.82 -5.49
N GLN A 131 -13.17 2.46 -6.56
CA GLN A 131 -14.59 2.73 -6.72
C GLN A 131 -15.38 1.42 -6.85
N ILE A 132 -14.96 0.50 -7.72
CA ILE A 132 -15.59 -0.82 -7.90
C ILE A 132 -15.61 -1.58 -6.58
N LEU A 133 -14.50 -1.57 -5.83
CA LEU A 133 -14.42 -2.22 -4.52
C LEU A 133 -15.42 -1.66 -3.51
N VAL A 134 -15.58 -0.34 -3.46
CA VAL A 134 -16.43 0.33 -2.47
C VAL A 134 -17.91 0.36 -2.87
N GLU A 135 -18.21 0.48 -4.16
CA GLU A 135 -19.58 0.64 -4.67
C GLU A 135 -20.20 -0.70 -5.06
N GLU A 136 -19.45 -1.58 -5.72
CA GLU A 136 -19.97 -2.86 -6.23
C GLU A 136 -19.66 -3.99 -5.25
N VAL A 137 -18.37 -4.24 -4.97
CA VAL A 137 -17.98 -5.38 -4.13
C VAL A 137 -18.48 -5.24 -2.70
N ALA A 138 -18.42 -4.05 -2.11
CA ALA A 138 -18.94 -3.84 -0.76
C ALA A 138 -20.48 -3.94 -0.69
N SER A 139 -21.19 -3.73 -1.82
CA SER A 139 -22.64 -3.93 -1.89
C SER A 139 -22.98 -5.42 -1.88
N ASP A 140 -22.29 -6.21 -2.70
CA ASP A 140 -22.53 -7.66 -2.80
C ASP A 140 -21.99 -8.43 -1.58
N TYR A 141 -20.92 -7.92 -0.97
CA TYR A 141 -20.24 -8.51 0.18
C TYR A 141 -20.17 -7.49 1.35
N PRO A 142 -21.30 -7.17 2.01
CA PRO A 142 -21.38 -6.10 3.01
C PRO A 142 -20.56 -6.37 4.29
N ASN A 143 -20.18 -7.62 4.51
CA ASN A 143 -19.32 -8.02 5.62
C ASN A 143 -17.83 -8.08 5.22
N ALA A 144 -17.47 -7.72 4.00
CA ALA A 144 -16.09 -7.71 3.56
C ALA A 144 -15.27 -6.67 4.32
N THR A 145 -14.04 -7.06 4.64
CA THR A 145 -13.13 -6.24 5.46
C THR A 145 -11.77 -6.13 4.81
N VAL A 146 -11.02 -5.11 5.20
CA VAL A 146 -9.71 -4.80 4.64
C VAL A 146 -8.65 -4.93 5.72
N GLU A 147 -7.67 -5.80 5.46
CA GLU A 147 -6.41 -5.88 6.17
C GLU A 147 -5.36 -5.08 5.41
N PHE A 148 -4.70 -4.16 6.10
CA PHE A 148 -3.59 -3.40 5.53
C PHE A 148 -2.29 -4.12 5.84
N ARG A 149 -1.58 -4.62 4.82
CA ARG A 149 -0.40 -5.46 5.01
C ARG A 149 0.89 -4.69 4.96
N SER A 150 1.12 -3.95 3.88
CA SER A 150 2.40 -3.26 3.72
C SER A 150 2.32 -2.02 2.84
N LEU A 151 3.30 -1.14 3.04
CA LEU A 151 3.54 0.02 2.21
C LEU A 151 4.94 -0.12 1.64
N LEU A 152 5.03 -0.22 0.32
CA LEU A 152 6.26 0.03 -0.39
C LEU A 152 6.22 1.46 -0.88
N LEU A 153 7.40 1.98 -0.90
CA LEU A 153 7.62 3.38 -0.87
C LEU A 153 8.80 3.49 -1.91
N LEU A 154 8.90 4.52 -2.77
CA LEU A 154 10.09 4.74 -3.62
C LEU A 154 11.12 5.70 -2.97
N GLU A 155 12.42 5.33 -2.94
CA GLU A 155 13.52 6.09 -2.27
C GLU A 155 13.52 7.60 -2.58
N LYS A 156 13.18 7.96 -3.83
CA LYS A 156 13.18 9.36 -4.30
C LYS A 156 11.90 10.12 -3.95
N ALA A 157 10.79 9.42 -3.73
CA ALA A 157 9.47 10.02 -3.61
C ALA A 157 9.10 10.40 -2.18
N TYR A 158 9.76 9.86 -1.15
CA TYR A 158 9.41 10.31 0.20
C TYR A 158 9.96 11.68 0.49
N HIS A 159 9.05 12.53 0.94
CA HIS A 159 9.37 13.83 1.52
C HIS A 159 10.50 13.72 2.54
N GLY A 160 11.30 14.79 2.64
CA GLY A 160 12.51 14.80 3.47
C GLY A 160 12.32 14.40 4.94
N ALA A 161 11.09 14.46 5.47
CA ALA A 161 10.75 13.91 6.78
C ALA A 161 10.89 12.38 6.85
N VAL A 162 10.27 11.64 5.92
CA VAL A 162 10.32 10.17 5.87
C VAL A 162 11.73 9.67 5.55
N LYS A 163 12.44 10.33 4.63
CA LYS A 163 13.84 10.01 4.30
C LYS A 163 14.77 10.12 5.51
N ARG A 164 14.50 11.05 6.43
CA ARG A 164 15.27 11.20 7.68
C ARG A 164 14.97 10.10 8.71
N LEU A 165 13.83 9.41 8.59
CA LEU A 165 13.43 8.32 9.48
C LEU A 165 13.99 6.96 9.05
N VAL A 166 14.50 6.82 7.81
CA VAL A 166 15.16 5.60 7.35
C VAL A 166 16.58 5.52 7.95
N PRO A 167 16.96 4.42 8.63
CA PRO A 167 18.31 4.26 9.20
C PRO A 167 19.41 4.35 8.13
N LYS A 168 20.46 5.14 8.41
CA LYS A 168 21.55 5.43 7.44
C LYS A 168 22.37 4.20 7.09
N ASP A 169 22.61 3.32 8.04
CA ASP A 169 23.31 2.05 7.86
C ASP A 169 22.60 1.15 6.84
N LYS A 170 21.28 1.01 6.95
CA LYS A 170 20.46 0.26 6.00
C LYS A 170 20.49 0.88 4.60
N LEU A 171 20.44 2.22 4.51
CA LEU A 171 20.58 2.95 3.24
C LEU A 171 21.93 2.66 2.56
N MET A 172 23.02 2.66 3.33
CA MET A 172 24.36 2.40 2.80
C MET A 172 24.53 0.95 2.35
N ALA A 173 23.98 -0.02 3.10
CA ALA A 173 23.99 -1.43 2.72
C ALA A 173 23.26 -1.68 1.39
N ALA A 174 22.06 -1.12 1.22
CA ALA A 174 21.28 -1.27 -0.01
C ALA A 174 21.95 -0.60 -1.22
N ARG A 175 22.63 0.54 -1.01
CA ARG A 175 23.43 1.17 -2.07
C ARG A 175 24.60 0.29 -2.49
N ALA A 176 25.33 -0.28 -1.53
CA ALA A 176 26.42 -1.19 -1.82
C ALA A 176 25.95 -2.43 -2.60
N GLU A 177 24.82 -3.03 -2.22
CA GLU A 177 24.23 -4.17 -2.93
C GLU A 177 23.83 -3.80 -4.37
N ARG A 178 23.18 -2.64 -4.56
CA ARG A 178 22.84 -2.15 -5.89
C ARG A 178 24.07 -1.94 -6.77
N ASP A 179 25.12 -1.34 -6.21
CA ASP A 179 26.34 -1.04 -6.94
C ASP A 179 27.07 -2.34 -7.32
N GLN A 180 27.06 -3.37 -6.45
CA GLN A 180 27.56 -4.72 -6.76
C GLN A 180 26.80 -5.36 -7.94
N ARG A 181 25.46 -5.28 -7.95
CA ARG A 181 24.64 -5.77 -9.06
C ARG A 181 24.88 -5.00 -10.36
N GLY A 182 25.10 -3.68 -10.27
CA GLY A 182 25.40 -2.81 -11.42
C GLY A 182 26.77 -3.05 -12.04
N THR A 183 27.76 -3.51 -11.26
CA THR A 183 29.09 -3.85 -11.77
C THR A 183 29.18 -5.25 -12.40
N GLY A 184 28.15 -6.09 -12.28
CA GLY A 184 28.15 -7.48 -12.75
C GLY A 184 27.73 -7.70 -14.21
N GLN A 185 27.27 -6.68 -14.94
CA GLN A 185 26.78 -6.82 -16.33
C GLN A 185 27.67 -6.19 -17.42
N TYR A 186 28.84 -5.64 -17.07
CA TYR A 186 29.83 -5.14 -18.04
C TYR A 186 31.11 -5.97 -18.07
N GLY A 187 30.99 -7.29 -17.93
CA GLY A 187 32.09 -8.23 -18.08
C GLY A 187 31.73 -9.31 -19.08
N THR A 188 32.59 -9.46 -20.09
CA THR A 188 32.69 -10.56 -21.07
C THR A 188 31.58 -10.68 -22.13
N HIS A 189 31.79 -10.02 -23.27
CA HIS A 189 31.87 -10.69 -24.58
C HIS A 189 32.64 -9.79 -25.57
N TYR A 190 33.96 -9.92 -25.56
CA TYR A 190 34.79 -9.71 -26.75
C TYR A 190 35.78 -10.87 -26.79
N ASN A 191 35.50 -11.82 -27.68
CA ASN A 191 36.48 -12.63 -28.40
C ASN A 191 35.79 -13.09 -29.69
#